data_AF-A0A0X1KJB2-F1
#
_entry.id   AF-A0A0X1KJB2-F1
#
_cell.length_a   1.000
_cell.length_b   1.000
_cell.length_c   1.000
_cell.angle_alpha   90.00
_cell.angle_beta   90.00
_cell.angle_gamma   90.00
#
_symmetry.space_group_name_H-M   'P 1'
#
loop_
_entity.id
_entity.type
_entity.pdbx_description
1 polymer ?
#
loop_
_entity_poly.entity_id
_entity_poly.type
_entity_poly.pdbx_seq_one_letter_code
_entity_poly.pdbx_strand_id
1 'polypeptide(L)'
;MTFSPLRLVMFLGAAITTIMLVTIHLKDSGEYAHIFYLLSVSTVAVWILNSRVPNMDSFLAFIQESLGKIGVQASIQTETAFYVYLLVLLLLITSFFYSTPRRSRELGFIVFGVLFSAPFFRSLVYPPTPELIGITAFMISISLMTSLVFSPRGVGLLSQTLILSIVTVVAIAIEPWNIVLLVAFILTFPRKKRNIAYVVLVLLGFGAALRAGLVWSPHIPGLTFKLVFSQLLLPIALIGYSLLFRSDVIIPILKNSKGPTPFLVLLLVVFLIGSITTPRLLPYVAITLTLLSIRLVFHTRDTGRIIVRKEESSKT
;
A
#
# COMPACT_ATOMS: atom_id res chain seq x y z
N MET A 1 28.53 9.33 -12.72
CA MET A 1 27.90 8.04 -13.04
C MET A 1 27.66 8.00 -14.53
N THR A 2 28.18 7.01 -15.25
CA THR A 2 27.89 6.80 -16.67
C THR A 2 26.72 5.82 -16.77
N PHE A 3 25.62 6.24 -17.39
CA PHE A 3 24.41 5.43 -17.54
C PHE A 3 24.53 4.55 -18.79
N SER A 4 24.18 3.27 -18.66
CA SER A 4 24.11 2.36 -19.81
C SER A 4 22.87 2.68 -20.64
N PRO A 5 22.99 3.06 -21.93
CA PRO A 5 21.84 3.38 -22.77
C PRO A 5 20.81 2.24 -22.83
N LEU A 6 21.28 0.99 -22.89
CA LEU A 6 20.42 -0.19 -22.92
C LEU A 6 19.56 -0.31 -21.64
N ARG A 7 20.16 -0.11 -20.47
CA ARG A 7 19.43 -0.22 -19.19
C ARG A 7 18.44 0.91 -19.00
N LEU A 8 18.81 2.11 -19.42
CA LEU A 8 17.90 3.25 -19.45
C LEU A 8 16.69 2.96 -20.34
N VAL A 9 16.90 2.43 -21.55
CA VAL A 9 15.80 2.07 -22.47
C VAL A 9 14.90 0.99 -21.86
N MET A 10 15.46 -0.05 -21.25
CA MET A 10 14.67 -1.08 -20.57
C MET A 10 13.84 -0.52 -19.41
N PHE A 11 14.44 0.35 -18.59
CA PHE A 11 13.74 1.02 -17.49
C PHE A 11 12.62 1.92 -18.00
N LEU A 12 12.91 2.79 -18.97
CA LEU A 12 11.92 3.70 -19.55
C LEU A 12 10.77 2.93 -20.20
N GLY A 13 11.07 1.85 -20.93
CA GLY A 13 10.06 0.94 -21.47
C GLY A 13 9.14 0.40 -20.37
N ALA A 14 9.71 -0.20 -19.32
CA ALA A 14 8.94 -0.73 -18.21
C ALA A 14 8.10 0.34 -17.47
N ALA A 15 8.68 1.51 -17.20
CA ALA A 15 8.02 2.61 -16.53
C ALA A 15 6.87 3.19 -17.36
N ILE A 16 7.10 3.46 -18.66
CA ILE A 16 6.09 4.00 -19.57
C ILE A 16 4.96 2.98 -19.76
N THR A 17 5.27 1.70 -19.98
CA THR A 17 4.25 0.65 -20.11
C THR A 17 3.41 0.56 -18.83
N THR A 18 4.04 0.61 -17.65
CA THR A 18 3.32 0.58 -16.37
C THR A 18 2.40 1.79 -16.22
N ILE A 19 2.91 3.00 -16.49
CA ILE A 19 2.13 4.24 -16.42
C ILE A 19 0.95 4.17 -17.40
N MET A 20 1.17 3.75 -18.64
CA MET A 20 0.12 3.63 -19.65
C MET A 20 -0.96 2.62 -19.24
N LEU A 21 -0.58 1.41 -18.86
CA LEU A 21 -1.52 0.36 -18.46
C LEU A 21 -2.36 0.80 -17.25
N VAL A 22 -1.73 1.40 -16.25
CA VAL A 22 -2.44 1.91 -15.06
C VAL A 22 -3.37 3.06 -15.42
N THR A 23 -2.92 4.00 -16.23
CA THR A 23 -3.73 5.16 -16.65
C THR A 23 -4.96 4.72 -17.43
N ILE A 24 -4.81 3.79 -18.37
CA ILE A 24 -5.92 3.21 -19.14
C ILE A 24 -6.92 2.54 -18.20
N HIS A 25 -6.45 1.69 -17.28
CA HIS A 25 -7.35 1.01 -16.35
C HIS A 25 -8.06 1.97 -15.37
N LEU A 26 -7.38 3.05 -14.94
CA LEU A 26 -7.96 4.04 -14.04
C LEU A 26 -8.99 4.93 -14.73
N LYS A 27 -8.93 5.10 -16.05
CA LYS A 27 -9.91 5.86 -16.82
C LYS A 27 -11.34 5.36 -16.61
N ASP A 28 -11.50 4.03 -16.50
CA ASP A 28 -12.81 3.39 -16.32
C ASP A 28 -13.22 3.21 -14.85
N SER A 29 -12.35 3.60 -13.90
CA SER A 29 -12.52 3.33 -12.47
C SER A 29 -12.71 4.60 -11.62
N GLY A 30 -12.82 5.78 -12.23
CA GLY A 30 -13.10 7.03 -11.53
C GLY A 30 -12.98 8.22 -12.48
N GLU A 31 -13.82 9.24 -12.27
CA GLU A 31 -14.00 10.36 -13.20
C GLU A 31 -12.67 11.06 -13.54
N TYR A 32 -11.82 11.26 -12.53
CA TYR A 32 -10.52 11.94 -12.67
C TYR A 32 -9.34 11.10 -12.19
N ALA A 33 -9.53 9.80 -11.96
CA ALA A 33 -8.52 8.94 -11.35
C ALA A 33 -7.23 8.86 -12.18
N HIS A 34 -7.36 8.77 -13.51
CA HIS A 34 -6.23 8.73 -14.44
C HIS A 34 -5.43 10.04 -14.46
N ILE A 35 -6.11 11.20 -14.43
CA ILE A 35 -5.46 12.52 -14.39
C ILE A 35 -4.69 12.70 -13.09
N PHE A 36 -5.32 12.42 -11.94
CA PHE A 36 -4.64 12.56 -10.66
C PHE A 36 -3.52 11.55 -10.46
N TYR A 37 -3.61 10.36 -11.07
CA TYR A 37 -2.50 9.42 -11.09
C TYR A 37 -1.30 9.99 -11.85
N LEU A 38 -1.51 10.50 -13.07
CA LEU A 38 -0.45 11.16 -13.84
C LEU A 38 0.13 12.36 -13.08
N LEU A 39 -0.71 13.16 -12.41
CA LEU A 39 -0.25 14.27 -11.57
C LEU A 39 0.62 13.81 -10.40
N SER A 40 0.27 12.70 -9.74
CA SER A 40 1.06 12.13 -8.64
C SER A 40 2.42 11.62 -9.13
N VAL A 41 2.43 10.89 -10.25
CA VAL A 41 3.67 10.40 -10.89
C VAL A 41 4.55 11.57 -11.31
N SER A 42 3.97 12.61 -11.90
CA SER A 42 4.70 13.81 -12.34
C SER A 42 5.28 14.57 -11.15
N THR A 43 4.52 14.71 -10.06
CA THR A 43 4.97 15.36 -8.82
C THR A 43 6.16 14.62 -8.22
N VAL A 44 6.12 13.29 -8.20
CA VAL A 44 7.24 12.46 -7.71
C VAL A 44 8.44 12.54 -8.64
N ALA A 45 8.23 12.54 -9.96
CA ALA A 45 9.32 12.72 -10.93
C ALA A 45 10.02 14.08 -10.74
N VAL A 46 9.26 15.16 -10.63
CA VAL A 46 9.80 16.51 -10.34
C VAL A 46 10.52 16.53 -8.99
N TRP A 47 9.95 15.91 -7.96
CA TRP A 47 10.60 15.83 -6.65
C TRP A 47 11.94 15.10 -6.69
N ILE A 48 12.04 13.97 -7.41
CA ILE A 48 13.31 13.24 -7.58
C ILE A 48 14.32 14.09 -8.35
N LEU A 49 13.91 14.76 -9.43
CA LEU A 49 14.79 15.63 -10.21
C LEU A 49 15.34 16.81 -9.40
N ASN A 50 14.58 17.30 -8.43
CA ASN A 50 14.98 18.38 -7.51
C ASN A 50 15.68 17.87 -6.24
N SER A 51 15.78 16.56 -6.05
CA SER A 51 16.47 15.98 -4.90
C SER A 51 17.97 15.88 -5.17
N ARG A 52 18.76 15.82 -4.09
CA ARG A 52 20.20 15.57 -4.20
C ARG A 52 20.45 14.18 -4.82
N VAL A 53 21.69 13.90 -5.22
CA VAL A 53 22.05 12.54 -5.63
C VAL A 53 21.87 11.60 -4.43
N PRO A 54 20.98 10.59 -4.52
CA PRO A 54 20.75 9.68 -3.40
C PRO A 54 21.97 8.81 -3.13
N ASN A 55 22.26 8.58 -1.85
CA ASN A 55 23.13 7.47 -1.46
C ASN A 55 22.36 6.15 -1.66
N MET A 56 22.95 5.23 -2.43
CA MET A 56 22.36 3.94 -2.81
C MET A 56 22.94 2.76 -2.04
N ASP A 57 23.96 2.96 -1.21
CA ASP A 57 24.78 1.88 -0.66
C ASP A 57 23.95 0.88 0.15
N SER A 58 23.07 1.38 1.03
CA SER A 58 22.19 0.53 1.85
C SER A 58 21.19 -0.26 1.01
N PHE A 59 20.56 0.38 0.03
CA PHE A 59 19.59 -0.25 -0.86
C PHE A 59 20.24 -1.28 -1.78
N LEU A 60 21.41 -0.95 -2.34
CA LEU A 60 22.18 -1.84 -3.19
C LEU A 60 22.66 -3.07 -2.42
N ALA A 61 23.25 -2.86 -1.23
CA ALA A 61 23.71 -3.94 -0.36
C ALA A 61 22.56 -4.91 -0.03
N PHE A 62 21.39 -4.38 0.30
CA PHE A 62 20.20 -5.20 0.56
C PHE A 62 19.79 -6.04 -0.65
N ILE A 63 19.74 -5.47 -1.86
CA ILE A 63 19.36 -6.23 -3.06
C ILE A 63 20.41 -7.31 -3.37
N GLN A 64 21.70 -6.96 -3.31
CA GLN A 64 22.79 -7.92 -3.57
C GLN A 64 22.79 -9.06 -2.55
N GLU A 65 22.63 -8.76 -1.26
CA GLU A 65 22.53 -9.76 -0.19
C GLU A 65 21.30 -10.66 -0.40
N SER A 66 20.14 -10.07 -0.70
CA SER A 66 18.91 -10.82 -0.93
C SER A 66 19.01 -11.76 -2.14
N LEU A 67 19.63 -11.32 -3.23
CA LEU A 67 19.87 -12.17 -4.41
C LEU A 67 20.91 -13.26 -4.13
N GLY A 68 21.98 -12.93 -3.42
CA GLY A 68 22.99 -13.89 -3.01
C GLY A 68 22.41 -15.03 -2.18
N LYS A 69 21.49 -14.71 -1.25
CA LYS A 69 20.76 -15.70 -0.44
C LYS A 69 19.84 -16.61 -1.24
N ILE A 70 19.36 -16.18 -2.41
CA ILE A 70 18.54 -16.98 -3.34
C ILE A 70 19.44 -17.76 -4.33
N GLY A 71 20.76 -17.62 -4.23
CA GLY A 71 21.72 -18.27 -5.12
C GLY A 71 21.93 -17.55 -6.45
N VAL A 72 21.43 -16.32 -6.59
CA VAL A 72 21.63 -15.49 -7.79
C VAL A 72 22.88 -14.65 -7.60
N GLN A 73 24.00 -15.12 -8.16
CA GLN A 73 25.27 -14.39 -8.17
C GLN A 73 25.27 -13.36 -9.32
N ALA A 74 24.56 -12.24 -9.12
CA ALA A 74 24.52 -11.14 -10.07
C ALA A 74 25.17 -9.88 -9.46
N SER A 75 26.17 -9.32 -10.14
CA SER A 75 26.74 -8.02 -9.79
C SER A 75 25.81 -6.90 -10.23
N ILE A 76 24.94 -6.47 -9.32
CA ILE A 76 24.06 -5.33 -9.57
C ILE A 76 24.86 -4.04 -9.48
N GLN A 77 24.78 -3.23 -10.54
CA GLN A 77 25.36 -1.90 -10.55
C GLN A 77 24.41 -0.90 -9.88
N THR A 78 24.98 0.16 -9.30
CA THR A 78 24.23 1.24 -8.62
C THR A 78 23.14 1.85 -9.51
N GLU A 79 23.40 2.00 -10.81
CA GLU A 79 22.40 2.45 -11.79
C GLU A 79 21.16 1.55 -11.81
N THR A 80 21.35 0.22 -11.85
CA THR A 80 20.24 -0.72 -11.87
C THR A 80 19.44 -0.68 -10.58
N ALA A 81 20.13 -0.55 -9.43
CA ALA A 81 19.46 -0.37 -8.14
C ALA A 81 18.63 0.92 -8.10
N PHE A 82 19.12 2.02 -8.69
CA PHE A 82 18.34 3.25 -8.81
C PHE A 82 17.08 3.05 -9.66
N TYR A 83 17.16 2.36 -10.79
CA TYR A 83 15.98 2.06 -11.61
C TYR A 83 14.96 1.17 -10.87
N VAL A 84 15.43 0.17 -10.11
CA VAL A 84 14.58 -0.65 -9.25
C VAL A 84 13.89 0.22 -8.19
N TYR A 85 14.62 1.12 -7.53
CA TYR A 85 14.06 2.08 -6.58
C TYR A 85 12.94 2.93 -7.21
N LEU A 86 13.15 3.46 -8.41
CA LEU A 86 12.13 4.24 -9.12
C LEU A 86 10.88 3.41 -9.47
N LEU A 87 11.06 2.14 -9.87
CA LEU A 87 9.94 1.23 -10.12
C LEU A 87 9.17 0.91 -8.84
N VAL A 88 9.86 0.67 -7.72
CA VAL A 88 9.23 0.46 -6.40
C VAL A 88 8.40 1.69 -6.02
N LEU A 89 8.92 2.89 -6.23
CA LEU A 89 8.20 4.13 -5.96
C LEU A 89 6.96 4.29 -6.86
N LEU A 90 7.06 3.95 -8.15
CA LEU A 90 5.92 3.95 -9.07
C LEU A 90 4.83 2.96 -8.62
N LEU A 91 5.23 1.77 -8.17
CA LEU A 91 4.30 0.77 -7.63
C LEU A 91 3.64 1.21 -6.32
N LEU A 92 4.37 1.94 -5.46
CA LEU A 92 3.82 2.54 -4.25
C LEU A 92 2.73 3.57 -4.59
N ILE A 93 3.01 4.50 -5.51
CA ILE A 93 2.03 5.50 -5.97
C ILE A 93 0.80 4.79 -6.55
N THR A 94 1.01 3.82 -7.44
CA THR A 94 -0.05 3.01 -8.03
C THR A 94 -0.92 2.38 -6.94
N SER A 95 -0.29 1.82 -5.91
CA SER A 95 -1.00 1.17 -4.80
C SER A 95 -1.88 2.12 -3.98
N PHE A 96 -1.53 3.41 -3.87
CA PHE A 96 -2.41 4.40 -3.24
C PHE A 96 -3.75 4.50 -3.96
N PHE A 97 -3.75 4.56 -5.29
CA PHE A 97 -4.99 4.57 -6.10
C PHE A 97 -5.73 3.24 -5.97
N TYR A 98 -5.04 2.11 -6.01
CA TYR A 98 -5.70 0.81 -5.91
C TYR A 98 -6.11 0.40 -4.47
N SER A 99 -5.77 1.19 -3.46
CA SER A 99 -6.21 0.95 -2.07
C SER A 99 -7.56 1.61 -1.72
N THR A 100 -8.05 2.54 -2.53
CA THR A 100 -9.34 3.24 -2.32
C THR A 100 -10.53 2.47 -2.94
N PRO A 101 -11.79 2.86 -2.72
CA PRO A 101 -12.94 2.20 -3.34
C PRO A 101 -12.90 2.26 -4.88
N ARG A 102 -13.33 1.19 -5.56
CA ARG A 102 -13.25 1.08 -7.03
C ARG A 102 -14.01 2.17 -7.78
N ARG A 103 -15.07 2.73 -7.22
CA ARG A 103 -15.85 3.81 -7.86
C ARG A 103 -15.28 5.21 -7.62
N SER A 104 -14.31 5.33 -6.72
CA SER A 104 -13.70 6.60 -6.36
C SER A 104 -12.19 6.47 -6.24
N ARG A 105 -11.57 5.90 -7.27
CA ARG A 105 -10.12 5.70 -7.34
C ARG A 105 -9.35 7.03 -7.28
N GLU A 106 -9.97 8.13 -7.69
CA GLU A 106 -9.46 9.49 -7.57
C GLU A 106 -9.10 9.88 -6.14
N LEU A 107 -9.75 9.29 -5.13
CA LEU A 107 -9.40 9.49 -3.71
C LEU A 107 -7.99 8.99 -3.36
N GLY A 108 -7.40 8.14 -4.20
CA GLY A 108 -5.99 7.74 -4.08
C GLY A 108 -5.02 8.92 -4.13
N PHE A 109 -5.42 10.00 -4.81
CA PHE A 109 -4.68 11.26 -4.81
C PHE A 109 -4.60 11.89 -3.43
N ILE A 110 -5.66 11.78 -2.63
CA ILE A 110 -5.69 12.28 -1.26
C ILE A 110 -4.80 11.41 -0.38
N VAL A 111 -4.84 10.08 -0.54
CA VAL A 111 -3.91 9.16 0.17
C VAL A 111 -2.47 9.56 -0.11
N PHE A 112 -2.14 9.72 -1.39
CA PHE A 112 -0.83 10.16 -1.85
C PHE A 112 -0.44 11.52 -1.25
N GLY A 113 -1.30 12.54 -1.38
CA GLY A 113 -1.01 13.89 -0.90
C GLY A 113 -0.81 13.95 0.61
N VAL A 114 -1.63 13.25 1.39
CA VAL A 114 -1.51 13.22 2.86
C VAL A 114 -0.23 12.52 3.29
N LEU A 115 0.08 11.34 2.75
CA LEU A 115 1.30 10.63 3.13
C LEU A 115 2.55 11.36 2.61
N PHE A 116 2.56 11.78 1.34
CA PHE A 116 3.75 12.37 0.73
C PHE A 116 4.03 13.81 1.19
N SER A 117 3.03 14.54 1.68
CA SER A 117 3.26 15.83 2.34
C SER A 117 3.95 15.68 3.69
N ALA A 118 3.75 14.57 4.40
CA ALA A 118 4.34 14.31 5.71
C ALA A 118 5.87 14.12 5.62
N PRO A 119 6.69 14.99 6.24
CA PRO A 119 8.14 14.81 6.32
C PRO A 119 8.59 13.41 6.77
N PHE A 120 7.92 12.79 7.75
CA PHE A 120 8.33 11.46 8.24
C PHE A 120 8.18 10.39 7.16
N PHE A 121 7.15 10.48 6.31
CA PHE A 121 6.93 9.50 5.25
C PHE A 121 7.94 9.71 4.13
N ARG A 122 8.24 10.97 3.78
CA ARG A 122 9.30 11.28 2.81
C ARG A 122 10.66 10.77 3.26
N SER A 123 10.99 10.79 4.55
CA SER A 123 12.24 10.21 5.05
C SER A 123 12.32 8.68 4.95
N LEU A 124 11.18 7.99 4.81
CA LEU A 124 11.14 6.54 4.57
C LEU A 124 11.28 6.20 3.08
N VAL A 125 10.90 7.14 2.21
CA VAL A 125 10.99 7.00 0.77
C VAL A 125 12.37 7.45 0.28
N TYR A 126 12.94 8.49 0.88
CA TYR A 126 14.19 9.09 0.48
C TYR A 126 15.04 9.50 1.69
N PRO A 127 16.32 9.08 1.78
CA PRO A 127 17.09 8.34 0.77
C PRO A 127 16.57 6.89 0.56
N PRO A 128 16.95 6.23 -0.54
CA PRO A 128 16.57 4.85 -0.84
C PRO A 128 17.00 3.90 0.28
N THR A 129 16.03 3.20 0.85
CA THR A 129 16.25 2.25 1.94
C THR A 129 15.40 0.99 1.72
N PRO A 130 15.81 -0.17 2.27
CA PRO A 130 15.05 -1.42 2.12
C PRO A 130 13.61 -1.34 2.68
N GLU A 131 13.39 -0.47 3.67
CA GLU A 131 12.08 -0.16 4.25
C GLU A 131 11.05 0.21 3.19
N LEU A 132 11.44 0.94 2.14
CA LEU A 132 10.56 1.32 1.05
C LEU A 132 9.96 0.09 0.35
N ILE A 133 10.72 -0.99 0.19
CA ILE A 133 10.23 -2.24 -0.42
C ILE A 133 9.16 -2.86 0.50
N GLY A 134 9.40 -2.87 1.82
CA GLY A 134 8.44 -3.37 2.80
C GLY A 134 7.14 -2.57 2.82
N ILE A 135 7.23 -1.24 2.85
CA ILE A 135 6.09 -0.33 2.80
C ILE A 135 5.32 -0.51 1.48
N THR A 136 6.04 -0.67 0.37
CA THR A 136 5.43 -0.87 -0.96
C THR A 136 4.73 -2.23 -1.04
N ALA A 137 5.36 -3.31 -0.58
CA ALA A 137 4.76 -4.63 -0.52
C ALA A 137 3.53 -4.66 0.39
N PHE A 138 3.59 -3.98 1.54
CA PHE A 138 2.44 -3.79 2.42
C PHE A 138 1.29 -3.05 1.72
N MET A 139 1.58 -1.94 1.04
CA MET A 139 0.60 -1.16 0.30
C MET A 139 -0.02 -1.94 -0.86
N ILE A 140 0.78 -2.67 -1.64
CA ILE A 140 0.28 -3.56 -2.69
C ILE A 140 -0.61 -4.63 -2.08
N SER A 141 -0.22 -5.23 -0.95
CA SER A 141 -1.03 -6.25 -0.26
C SER A 141 -2.39 -5.69 0.15
N ILE A 142 -2.46 -4.50 0.75
CA ILE A 142 -3.73 -3.84 1.07
C ILE A 142 -4.54 -3.55 -0.20
N SER A 143 -3.91 -2.99 -1.21
CA SER A 143 -4.53 -2.69 -2.50
C SER A 143 -5.19 -3.93 -3.12
N LEU A 144 -4.46 -5.04 -3.16
CA LEU A 144 -4.94 -6.33 -3.66
C LEU A 144 -6.04 -6.89 -2.76
N MET A 145 -5.86 -6.95 -1.45
CA MET A 145 -6.89 -7.48 -0.53
C MET A 145 -8.20 -6.70 -0.61
N THR A 146 -8.12 -5.38 -0.73
CA THR A 146 -9.30 -4.52 -0.77
C THR A 146 -9.96 -4.45 -2.15
N SER A 147 -9.23 -4.78 -3.23
CA SER A 147 -9.72 -4.75 -4.62
C SER A 147 -10.15 -6.12 -5.16
N LEU A 148 -9.40 -7.19 -4.86
CA LEU A 148 -9.58 -8.54 -5.42
C LEU A 148 -10.76 -9.32 -4.83
N VAL A 149 -11.38 -8.79 -3.78
CA VAL A 149 -12.54 -9.45 -3.15
C VAL A 149 -13.77 -9.44 -4.08
N PHE A 150 -13.76 -8.68 -5.17
CA PHE A 150 -14.94 -8.49 -6.03
C PHE A 150 -14.88 -9.10 -7.45
N SER A 151 -13.81 -9.80 -7.84
CA SER A 151 -13.76 -10.41 -9.19
C SER A 151 -14.35 -11.84 -9.22
N PRO A 152 -15.36 -12.14 -10.08
CA PRO A 152 -16.03 -13.44 -10.15
C PRO A 152 -15.38 -14.47 -11.10
N ARG A 153 -14.25 -14.18 -11.78
CA ARG A 153 -13.69 -15.06 -12.83
C ARG A 153 -12.63 -16.04 -12.32
N GLY A 154 -12.87 -17.36 -12.53
CA GLY A 154 -12.09 -18.51 -12.03
C GLY A 154 -10.57 -18.49 -12.24
N VAL A 155 -10.09 -18.39 -13.49
CA VAL A 155 -8.65 -18.47 -13.82
C VAL A 155 -7.86 -17.25 -13.31
N GLY A 156 -8.51 -16.08 -13.26
CA GLY A 156 -7.93 -14.90 -12.64
C GLY A 156 -7.74 -15.04 -11.13
N LEU A 157 -8.47 -15.93 -10.45
CA LEU A 157 -8.39 -16.06 -8.99
C LEU A 157 -7.07 -16.69 -8.53
N LEU A 158 -6.52 -17.65 -9.29
CA LEU A 158 -5.29 -18.34 -8.89
C LEU A 158 -4.09 -17.41 -9.03
N SER A 159 -3.94 -16.73 -10.16
CA SER A 159 -2.87 -15.74 -10.37
C SER A 159 -2.97 -14.58 -9.38
N GLN A 160 -4.18 -14.09 -9.09
CA GLN A 160 -4.40 -13.05 -8.07
C GLN A 160 -4.00 -13.52 -6.66
N THR A 161 -4.34 -14.75 -6.30
CA THR A 161 -3.98 -15.31 -4.98
C THR A 161 -2.48 -15.54 -4.89
N LEU A 162 -1.84 -16.01 -5.97
CA LEU A 162 -0.39 -16.19 -6.03
C LEU A 162 0.34 -14.85 -5.89
N ILE A 163 -0.04 -13.83 -6.67
CA ILE A 163 0.56 -12.49 -6.59
C ILE A 163 0.37 -11.90 -5.20
N LEU A 164 -0.86 -11.97 -4.64
CA LEU A 164 -1.11 -11.51 -3.28
C LEU A 164 -0.25 -12.24 -2.25
N SER A 165 -0.06 -13.56 -2.40
CA SER A 165 0.78 -14.36 -1.51
C SER A 165 2.25 -13.95 -1.60
N ILE A 166 2.80 -13.81 -2.80
CA ILE A 166 4.19 -13.38 -3.02
C ILE A 166 4.42 -12.00 -2.39
N VAL A 167 3.56 -11.04 -2.68
CA VAL A 167 3.69 -9.68 -2.15
C VAL A 167 3.54 -9.67 -0.63
N THR A 168 2.62 -10.44 -0.07
CA THR A 168 2.48 -10.56 1.40
C THR A 168 3.75 -11.16 2.01
N VAL A 169 4.32 -12.21 1.40
CA VAL A 169 5.57 -12.83 1.87
C VAL A 169 6.69 -11.81 1.88
N VAL A 170 6.82 -10.97 0.84
CA VAL A 170 7.82 -9.88 0.82
C VAL A 170 7.55 -8.87 1.95
N ALA A 171 6.29 -8.48 2.17
CA ALA A 171 5.92 -7.57 3.25
C ALA A 171 6.28 -8.13 4.64
N ILE A 172 6.02 -9.42 4.88
CA ILE A 172 6.34 -10.11 6.14
C ILE A 172 7.85 -10.34 6.28
N ALA A 173 8.54 -10.70 5.19
CA ALA A 173 9.97 -10.92 5.20
C ALA A 173 10.73 -9.63 5.54
N ILE A 174 10.26 -8.47 5.07
CA ILE A 174 10.88 -7.18 5.39
C ILE A 174 10.45 -6.70 6.78
N GLU A 175 9.17 -6.77 7.14
CA GLU A 175 8.69 -6.41 8.48
C GLU A 175 7.78 -7.51 9.02
N PRO A 176 8.28 -8.37 9.95
CA PRO A 176 7.56 -9.53 10.45
C PRO A 176 6.20 -9.21 11.10
N TRP A 177 6.02 -7.99 11.62
CA TRP A 177 4.72 -7.56 12.15
C TRP A 177 3.61 -7.55 11.09
N ASN A 178 3.94 -7.51 9.80
CA ASN A 178 2.97 -7.64 8.71
C ASN A 178 2.30 -9.02 8.65
N ILE A 179 2.69 -9.99 9.49
CA ILE A 179 1.96 -11.26 9.65
C ILE A 179 0.49 -11.03 10.06
N VAL A 180 0.19 -9.88 10.68
CA VAL A 180 -1.18 -9.44 10.97
C VAL A 180 -2.06 -9.37 9.72
N LEU A 181 -1.49 -9.15 8.52
CA LEU A 181 -2.23 -9.18 7.26
C LEU A 181 -2.98 -10.50 7.07
N LEU A 182 -2.36 -11.63 7.45
CA LEU A 182 -2.99 -12.96 7.38
C LEU A 182 -4.19 -13.04 8.31
N VAL A 183 -3.97 -12.71 9.58
CA VAL A 183 -4.99 -12.79 10.63
C VAL A 183 -6.17 -11.88 10.28
N ALA A 184 -5.87 -10.64 9.89
CA ALA A 184 -6.90 -9.68 9.51
C ALA A 184 -7.67 -10.13 8.28
N PHE A 185 -7.01 -10.68 7.26
CA PHE A 185 -7.67 -11.15 6.05
C PHE A 185 -8.63 -12.32 6.34
N ILE A 186 -8.23 -13.28 7.17
CA ILE A 186 -9.08 -14.44 7.53
C ILE A 186 -10.33 -13.97 8.29
N LEU A 187 -10.15 -13.09 9.28
CA LEU A 187 -11.24 -12.66 10.16
C LEU A 187 -12.27 -11.76 9.44
N THR A 188 -11.83 -10.99 8.45
CA THR A 188 -12.67 -9.95 7.83
C THR A 188 -13.32 -10.36 6.51
N PHE A 189 -12.79 -11.36 5.80
CA PHE A 189 -13.31 -11.80 4.51
C PHE A 189 -13.90 -13.23 4.55
N PRO A 190 -15.17 -13.45 4.16
CA PRO A 190 -15.87 -14.73 4.39
C PRO A 190 -15.56 -15.87 3.39
N ARG A 191 -14.38 -15.91 2.76
CA ARG A 191 -14.06 -16.88 1.69
C ARG A 191 -13.14 -18.02 2.13
N LYS A 192 -13.71 -19.00 2.84
CA LYS A 192 -12.96 -20.10 3.49
C LYS A 192 -11.90 -20.77 2.59
N LYS A 193 -12.24 -21.25 1.38
CA LYS A 193 -11.28 -21.96 0.50
C LYS A 193 -10.13 -21.07 0.00
N ARG A 194 -10.43 -19.85 -0.48
CA ARG A 194 -9.42 -18.90 -0.97
C ARG A 194 -8.51 -18.43 0.16
N ASN A 195 -9.09 -18.15 1.33
CA ASN A 195 -8.33 -17.72 2.50
C ASN A 195 -7.36 -18.82 2.93
N ILE A 196 -7.78 -20.10 2.92
CA ILE A 196 -6.90 -21.22 3.21
C ILE A 196 -5.74 -21.29 2.20
N ALA A 197 -6.02 -21.25 0.90
CA ALA A 197 -4.98 -21.30 -0.12
C ALA A 197 -3.98 -20.14 0.03
N TYR A 198 -4.48 -18.92 0.24
CA TYR A 198 -3.66 -17.74 0.51
C TYR A 198 -2.78 -17.92 1.75
N VAL A 199 -3.35 -18.35 2.88
CA VAL A 199 -2.61 -18.55 4.14
C VAL A 199 -1.55 -19.62 3.98
N VAL A 200 -1.87 -20.76 3.36
CA VAL A 200 -0.92 -21.84 3.12
C VAL A 200 0.24 -21.34 2.25
N LEU A 201 -0.04 -20.63 1.15
CA LEU A 201 0.99 -20.08 0.28
C LEU A 201 1.89 -19.08 1.00
N VAL A 202 1.32 -18.20 1.83
CA VAL A 202 2.12 -17.23 2.59
C VAL A 202 2.94 -17.92 3.67
N LEU A 203 2.40 -18.89 4.40
CA LEU A 203 3.16 -19.62 5.43
C LEU A 203 4.31 -20.43 4.80
N LEU A 204 4.07 -21.10 3.66
CA LEU A 204 5.12 -21.81 2.94
C LEU A 204 6.18 -20.85 2.39
N GLY A 205 5.75 -19.74 1.77
CA GLY A 205 6.66 -18.73 1.25
C GLY A 205 7.47 -18.04 2.35
N PHE A 206 6.85 -17.74 3.50
CA PHE A 206 7.54 -17.20 4.66
C PHE A 206 8.51 -18.21 5.27
N GLY A 207 8.13 -19.49 5.37
CA GLY A 207 9.04 -20.57 5.79
C GLY A 207 10.25 -20.72 4.86
N ALA A 208 10.05 -20.59 3.54
CA ALA A 208 11.13 -20.58 2.56
C ALA A 208 12.02 -19.34 2.73
N ALA A 209 11.44 -18.15 2.94
CA ALA A 209 12.18 -16.92 3.19
C ALA A 209 13.01 -17.00 4.49
N LEU A 210 12.45 -17.58 5.55
CA LEU A 210 13.17 -17.84 6.81
C LEU A 210 14.36 -18.76 6.59
N ARG A 211 14.17 -19.89 5.89
CA ARG A 211 15.26 -20.84 5.60
C ARG A 211 16.37 -20.23 4.76
N ALA A 212 16.01 -19.36 3.82
CA ALA A 212 16.98 -18.62 3.00
C ALA A 212 17.63 -17.44 3.74
N GLY A 213 17.24 -17.15 4.99
CA GLY A 213 17.76 -16.00 5.74
C GLY A 213 17.34 -14.65 5.16
N LEU A 214 16.25 -14.61 4.40
CA LEU A 214 15.71 -13.40 3.76
C LEU A 214 14.85 -12.54 4.69
N VAL A 215 14.55 -13.05 5.89
CA VAL A 215 13.79 -12.29 6.88
C VAL A 215 14.69 -11.23 7.49
N TRP A 216 14.26 -9.99 7.33
CA TRP A 216 14.89 -8.80 7.82
C TRP A 216 14.01 -8.15 8.89
N SER A 217 14.61 -7.27 9.67
CA SER A 217 13.89 -6.46 10.64
C SER A 217 14.46 -5.05 10.53
N PRO A 218 13.74 -4.10 9.92
CA PRO A 218 14.22 -2.76 9.71
C PRO A 218 14.57 -2.10 11.03
N HIS A 219 15.67 -1.36 11.03
CA HIS A 219 15.99 -0.43 12.08
C HIS A 219 15.71 0.97 11.55
N ILE A 220 14.60 1.58 11.99
CA ILE A 220 14.24 2.94 11.62
C ILE A 220 14.64 3.87 12.76
N PRO A 221 15.86 4.46 12.75
CA PRO A 221 16.31 5.31 13.82
C PRO A 221 15.50 6.62 13.88
N GLY A 222 15.26 7.12 15.09
CA GLY A 222 14.76 8.49 15.31
C GLY A 222 13.25 8.70 15.10
N LEU A 223 12.48 7.66 14.81
CA LEU A 223 11.04 7.77 14.62
C LEU A 223 10.32 7.78 15.99
N THR A 224 9.85 8.96 16.41
CA THR A 224 9.14 9.14 17.68
C THR A 224 7.65 9.38 17.44
N PHE A 225 6.82 8.89 18.35
CA PHE A 225 5.36 9.07 18.29
C PHE A 225 4.98 10.55 18.16
N LYS A 226 5.65 11.43 18.91
CA LYS A 226 5.42 12.89 18.88
C LYS A 226 5.60 13.49 17.48
N LEU A 227 6.63 13.06 16.76
CA LEU A 227 6.96 13.58 15.43
C LEU A 227 5.94 13.13 14.38
N VAL A 228 5.48 11.88 14.48
CA VAL A 228 4.48 11.34 13.55
C VAL A 228 3.09 11.87 13.85
N PHE A 229 2.72 11.96 15.12
CA PHE A 229 1.37 12.33 15.53
C PHE A 229 0.93 13.69 14.99
N SER A 230 1.80 14.70 15.03
CA SER A 230 1.50 16.04 14.49
C SER A 230 1.22 16.04 12.98
N GLN A 231 1.83 15.10 12.25
CA GLN A 231 1.65 14.95 10.80
C GLN A 231 0.42 14.10 10.46
N LEU A 232 -0.14 13.38 11.43
CA LEU A 232 -1.36 12.57 11.28
C LEU A 232 -2.63 13.26 11.76
N LEU A 233 -2.54 14.52 12.20
CA LEU A 233 -3.70 15.28 12.70
C LEU A 233 -4.85 15.33 11.69
N LEU A 234 -4.57 15.47 10.40
CA LEU A 234 -5.61 15.50 9.37
C LEU A 234 -6.36 14.15 9.26
N PRO A 235 -5.70 12.99 9.06
CA PRO A 235 -6.36 11.69 9.16
C PRO A 235 -7.13 11.47 10.46
N ILE A 236 -6.56 11.87 11.61
CA ILE A 236 -7.20 11.72 12.92
C ILE A 236 -8.48 12.57 12.97
N ALA A 237 -8.40 13.84 12.56
CA ALA A 237 -9.53 14.76 12.53
C ALA A 237 -10.63 14.27 11.59
N LEU A 238 -10.29 13.70 10.43
CA LEU A 238 -11.26 13.12 9.50
C LEU A 238 -12.00 11.92 10.11
N ILE A 239 -11.29 11.04 10.81
CA ILE A 239 -11.93 9.92 11.53
C ILE A 239 -12.80 10.46 12.66
N GLY A 240 -12.29 11.40 13.46
CA GLY A 240 -13.03 12.02 14.56
C GLY A 240 -14.31 12.70 14.08
N TYR A 241 -14.22 13.50 13.02
CA TYR A 241 -15.36 14.14 12.37
C TYR A 241 -16.38 13.10 11.88
N SER A 242 -15.91 12.05 11.20
CA SER A 242 -16.78 10.99 10.70
C SER A 242 -17.51 10.28 11.84
N LEU A 243 -16.83 10.00 12.95
CA LEU A 243 -17.42 9.34 14.12
C LEU A 243 -18.40 10.25 14.88
N LEU A 244 -18.08 11.53 15.05
CA LEU A 244 -18.91 12.47 15.81
C LEU A 244 -20.22 12.84 15.07
N PHE A 245 -20.15 13.06 13.76
CA PHE A 245 -21.28 13.59 13.00
C PHE A 245 -22.01 12.53 12.15
N ARG A 246 -21.45 11.32 12.01
CA ARG A 246 -22.02 10.24 11.17
C ARG A 246 -21.91 8.86 11.84
N SER A 247 -21.89 8.82 13.18
CA SER A 247 -21.91 7.57 13.98
C SER A 247 -23.01 6.61 13.54
N ASP A 248 -24.20 7.12 13.27
CA ASP A 248 -25.39 6.34 12.89
C ASP A 248 -25.23 5.58 11.58
N VAL A 249 -24.33 6.03 10.70
CA VAL A 249 -24.02 5.35 9.43
C VAL A 249 -22.82 4.42 9.58
N ILE A 250 -21.80 4.87 10.32
CA ILE A 250 -20.51 4.16 10.41
C ILE A 250 -20.60 2.93 11.31
N ILE A 251 -21.28 3.03 12.46
CA ILE A 251 -21.38 1.92 13.42
C ILE A 251 -22.10 0.71 12.79
N PRO A 252 -23.25 0.86 12.10
CA PRO A 252 -23.88 -0.27 11.41
C PRO A 252 -23.01 -0.86 10.30
N ILE A 253 -22.28 -0.03 9.54
CA ILE A 253 -21.34 -0.53 8.52
C ILE A 253 -20.25 -1.38 9.18
N LEU A 254 -19.64 -0.93 10.27
CA LEU A 254 -18.61 -1.70 10.96
C LEU A 254 -19.15 -2.99 11.57
N LYS A 255 -20.35 -2.95 12.15
CA LYS A 255 -20.98 -4.10 12.82
C LYS A 255 -21.49 -5.16 11.84
N ASN A 256 -22.05 -4.74 10.70
CA ASN A 256 -22.71 -5.63 9.75
C ASN A 256 -21.91 -5.88 8.47
N SER A 257 -20.83 -5.13 8.19
CA SER A 257 -20.01 -5.38 7.00
C SER A 257 -18.89 -6.37 7.29
N LYS A 258 -18.75 -7.34 6.40
CA LYS A 258 -17.50 -8.07 6.17
C LYS A 258 -16.83 -7.41 4.98
N GLY A 259 -15.53 -7.09 5.07
CA GLY A 259 -14.86 -6.47 3.93
C GLY A 259 -13.67 -5.55 4.23
N PRO A 260 -13.37 -4.62 3.31
CA PRO A 260 -12.18 -3.77 3.37
C PRO A 260 -12.09 -2.82 4.58
N THR A 261 -13.22 -2.26 5.05
CA THR A 261 -13.21 -1.31 6.17
C THR A 261 -12.87 -1.98 7.50
N PRO A 262 -13.56 -3.06 7.94
CA PRO A 262 -13.17 -3.75 9.19
C PRO A 262 -11.77 -4.36 9.10
N PHE A 263 -11.32 -4.76 7.91
CA PHE A 263 -9.94 -5.18 7.67
C PHE A 263 -8.93 -4.08 8.05
N LEU A 264 -9.13 -2.86 7.56
CA LEU A 264 -8.25 -1.72 7.88
C LEU A 264 -8.34 -1.30 9.34
N VAL A 265 -9.52 -1.38 9.97
CA VAL A 265 -9.68 -1.09 11.40
C VAL A 265 -8.87 -2.08 12.23
N LEU A 266 -8.95 -3.38 11.94
CA LEU A 266 -8.21 -4.41 12.65
C LEU A 266 -6.70 -4.22 12.50
N LEU A 267 -6.22 -3.93 11.27
CA LEU A 267 -4.81 -3.59 11.04
C LEU A 267 -4.39 -2.36 11.86
N LEU A 268 -5.19 -1.29 11.83
CA LEU A 268 -4.89 -0.06 12.55
C LEU A 268 -4.78 -0.31 14.05
N VAL A 269 -5.71 -1.06 14.64
CA VAL A 269 -5.68 -1.39 16.08
C VAL A 269 -4.42 -2.17 16.45
N VAL A 270 -4.10 -3.23 15.69
CA VAL A 270 -2.92 -4.05 15.99
C VAL A 270 -1.63 -3.25 15.82
N PHE A 271 -1.49 -2.49 14.73
CA PHE A 271 -0.29 -1.67 14.52
C PHE A 271 -0.20 -0.52 15.52
N LEU A 272 -1.32 0.09 15.93
CA LEU A 272 -1.33 1.14 16.93
C LEU A 272 -0.87 0.61 18.30
N ILE A 273 -1.42 -0.53 18.74
CA ILE A 273 -1.00 -1.20 19.98
C ILE A 273 0.49 -1.57 19.90
N GLY A 274 0.91 -2.21 18.80
CA GLY A 274 2.31 -2.56 18.58
C GLY A 274 3.24 -1.34 18.51
N SER A 275 2.75 -0.19 18.04
CA SER A 275 3.55 1.03 17.92
C SER A 275 3.93 1.63 19.26
N ILE A 276 3.19 1.31 20.33
CA ILE A 276 3.50 1.74 21.70
C ILE A 276 4.85 1.14 22.15
N THR A 277 5.10 -0.12 21.81
CA THR A 277 6.35 -0.81 22.15
C THR A 277 7.40 -0.69 21.04
N THR A 278 6.96 -0.59 19.79
CA THR A 278 7.83 -0.69 18.61
C THR A 278 7.55 0.46 17.64
N PRO A 279 8.23 1.61 17.77
CA PRO A 279 7.99 2.79 16.94
C PRO A 279 8.16 2.59 15.43
N ARG A 280 8.86 1.53 15.01
CA ARG A 280 8.98 1.13 13.59
C ARG A 280 7.65 0.81 12.91
N LEU A 281 6.58 0.60 13.68
CA LEU A 281 5.24 0.34 13.17
C LEU A 281 4.45 1.61 12.82
N LEU A 282 4.94 2.78 13.21
CA LEU A 282 4.28 4.07 12.94
C LEU A 282 4.01 4.35 11.46
N PRO A 283 4.87 3.98 10.48
CA PRO A 283 4.55 4.13 9.07
C PRO A 283 3.31 3.32 8.65
N TYR A 284 3.17 2.10 9.17
CA TYR A 284 2.02 1.23 8.90
C TYR A 284 0.76 1.76 9.56
N VAL A 285 0.86 2.33 10.77
CA VAL A 285 -0.24 3.07 11.42
C VAL A 285 -0.66 4.25 10.55
N ALA A 286 0.28 5.09 10.13
CA ALA A 286 0.00 6.27 9.30
C ALA A 286 -0.71 5.92 7.99
N ILE A 287 -0.21 4.90 7.30
CA ILE A 287 -0.81 4.38 6.06
C ILE A 287 -2.23 3.89 6.33
N THR A 288 -2.41 2.96 7.27
CA THR A 288 -3.73 2.35 7.54
C THR A 288 -4.75 3.38 8.03
N LEU A 289 -4.32 4.32 8.86
CA LEU A 289 -5.13 5.43 9.34
C LEU A 289 -5.60 6.34 8.19
N THR A 290 -4.69 6.71 7.28
CA THR A 290 -5.00 7.54 6.11
C THR A 290 -5.95 6.82 5.15
N LEU A 291 -5.73 5.53 4.90
CA LEU A 291 -6.62 4.72 4.07
C LEU A 291 -8.01 4.57 4.69
N LEU A 292 -8.07 4.35 6.00
CA LEU A 292 -9.31 4.22 6.73
C LEU A 292 -10.09 5.54 6.73
N SER A 293 -9.43 6.67 7.01
CA SER A 293 -10.08 7.99 7.03
C SER A 293 -10.73 8.32 5.69
N ILE A 294 -10.02 8.10 4.58
CA ILE A 294 -10.54 8.37 3.22
C ILE A 294 -11.69 7.42 2.87
N ARG A 295 -11.62 6.14 3.28
CA ARG A 295 -12.74 5.21 3.08
C ARG A 295 -13.98 5.57 3.90
N LEU A 296 -13.81 6.06 5.13
CA LEU A 296 -14.94 6.54 5.93
C LEU A 296 -15.59 7.76 5.28
N VAL A 297 -14.79 8.71 4.80
CA VAL A 297 -15.29 9.88 4.05
C VAL A 297 -16.09 9.43 2.81
N PHE A 298 -15.57 8.47 2.04
CA PHE A 298 -16.30 7.90 0.90
C PHE A 298 -17.68 7.34 1.32
N HIS A 299 -17.72 6.53 2.37
CA HIS A 299 -18.98 5.96 2.87
C HIS A 299 -19.97 7.05 3.31
N THR A 300 -19.50 8.10 3.99
CA THR A 300 -20.38 9.21 4.40
C THR A 300 -20.98 9.97 3.21
N ARG A 301 -20.24 10.10 2.11
CA ARG A 301 -20.72 10.75 0.87
C ARG A 301 -21.72 9.89 0.12
N ASP A 302 -21.45 8.60 -0.06
CA ASP A 302 -22.24 7.73 -0.93
C ASP A 302 -23.57 7.31 -0.26
N THR A 303 -23.60 7.19 1.07
CA THR A 303 -24.85 6.85 1.81
C THR A 303 -25.90 7.96 1.71
N GLY A 304 -25.48 9.23 1.61
CA GLY A 304 -26.39 10.36 1.40
C GLY A 304 -27.18 10.28 0.09
N ARG A 305 -26.66 9.62 -0.94
CA ARG A 305 -27.36 9.41 -2.21
C ARG A 305 -28.36 8.26 -2.18
N ILE A 306 -28.14 7.26 -1.33
CA ILE A 306 -29.00 6.06 -1.23
C ILE A 306 -30.27 6.39 -0.42
N ILE A 307 -30.17 7.22 0.61
CA ILE A 307 -31.32 7.61 1.45
C ILE A 307 -32.32 8.46 0.66
N VAL A 308 -31.84 9.45 -0.10
CA VAL A 308 -32.70 10.32 -0.94
C VAL A 308 -33.50 9.50 -1.96
N ARG A 309 -32.87 8.49 -2.58
CA ARG A 309 -33.53 7.64 -3.59
C ARG A 309 -34.63 6.74 -3.02
N LYS A 310 -34.52 6.35 -1.74
CA LYS A 310 -35.50 5.50 -1.07
C LYS A 310 -36.73 6.30 -0.60
N GLU A 311 -36.54 7.58 -0.27
CA GLU A 311 -37.64 8.49 0.04
C GLU A 311 -38.46 8.83 -1.21
N GLU A 312 -37.82 9.04 -2.37
CA GLU A 312 -38.50 9.26 -3.65
C GLU A 312 -39.33 8.03 -4.09
N SER A 313 -38.82 6.80 -3.92
CA SER A 313 -39.57 5.59 -4.26
C SER A 313 -40.69 5.23 -3.28
N SER A 314 -40.72 5.85 -2.09
CA SER A 314 -41.80 5.67 -1.11
C SER A 314 -42.96 6.66 -1.29
N LYS A 315 -42.77 7.64 -2.17
CA LYS A 315 -43.76 8.70 -2.50
C LYS A 315 -44.46 8.48 -3.84
N THR A 316 -44.15 7.38 -4.54
CA THR A 316 -44.83 6.91 -5.76
C THR A 316 -45.51 5.58 -5.48
#